data_AF-A0A358JX06-F1
#
_entry.id   AF-A0A358JX06-F1
#
_cell.length_a   1.000
_cell.length_b   1.000
_cell.length_c   1.000
_cell.angle_alpha   90.00
_cell.angle_beta   90.00
_cell.angle_gamma   90.00
#
_symmetry.space_group_name_H-M   'P 1'
#
loop_
_entity.id
_entity.type
_entity.pdbx_description
1 polymer ?
#
loop_
_entity_poly.entity_id
_entity_poly.type
_entity_poly.pdbx_seq_one_letter_code
_entity_poly.pdbx_strand_id
1 'polypeptide(L)'
;MYILLFVLVAGLLIKFAMTTYFNDERIHFSFDERRYFSDEKAIAKIMRLKLVNIERVFFFIMTGVFIAGALIFFTGNITLGIWLLIGVIILQLMLNIVTDFKLYTAFHDKSNLAMTVIWAGLIIGLIILTNTYIL
;
A
#
# COMPACT_ATOMS: atom_id res chain seq x y z
N MET A 1 -22.80 -7.00 -6.10
CA MET A 1 -22.21 -5.69 -5.73
C MET A 1 -20.77 -5.83 -5.21
N TYR A 2 -20.48 -6.70 -4.23
CA TYR A 2 -19.13 -6.86 -3.66
C TYR A 2 -18.05 -7.44 -4.62
N ILE A 3 -18.44 -8.19 -5.65
CA ILE A 3 -17.49 -8.72 -6.65
C ILE A 3 -16.69 -7.61 -7.33
N LEU A 4 -17.30 -6.45 -7.58
CA LEU A 4 -16.59 -5.30 -8.16
C LEU A 4 -15.48 -4.78 -7.24
N LEU A 5 -15.63 -4.86 -5.91
CA LEU A 5 -14.59 -4.49 -4.97
C LEU A 5 -13.38 -5.44 -5.08
N PHE A 6 -13.62 -6.74 -5.22
CA PHE A 6 -12.55 -7.71 -5.48
C PHE A 6 -11.81 -7.41 -6.78
N VAL A 7 -12.53 -7.06 -7.85
CA VAL A 7 -11.92 -6.69 -9.14
C VAL A 7 -11.09 -5.41 -9.01
N LEU A 8 -11.57 -4.39 -8.29
CA LEU A 8 -10.83 -3.15 -8.05
C LEU A 8 -9.55 -3.39 -7.26
N VAL A 9 -9.62 -4.19 -6.19
CA VAL A 9 -8.44 -4.53 -5.37
C VAL A 9 -7.46 -5.41 -6.15
N ALA A 10 -7.95 -6.34 -6.98
CA ALA A 10 -7.09 -7.07 -7.91
C ALA A 10 -6.38 -6.13 -8.90
N GLY A 11 -7.08 -5.14 -9.45
CA GLY A 11 -6.50 -4.11 -10.31
C GLY A 11 -5.40 -3.30 -9.60
N LEU A 12 -5.58 -2.97 -8.33
CA LEU A 12 -4.56 -2.33 -7.49
C LEU A 12 -3.32 -3.23 -7.32
N LEU A 13 -3.51 -4.51 -7.01
CA LEU A 13 -2.41 -5.47 -6.86
C LEU A 13 -1.65 -5.68 -8.17
N ILE A 14 -2.36 -5.76 -9.30
CA ILE A 14 -1.73 -5.87 -10.63
C ILE A 14 -0.90 -4.62 -10.92
N LYS A 15 -1.46 -3.43 -10.69
CA LYS A 15 -0.71 -2.17 -10.85
C LYS A 15 0.52 -2.14 -9.96
N PHE A 16 0.40 -2.63 -8.72
CA PHE A 16 1.51 -2.70 -7.78
C PHE A 16 2.58 -3.72 -8.20
N ALA A 17 2.18 -4.86 -8.77
CA ALA A 17 3.10 -5.83 -9.34
C ALA A 17 3.86 -5.25 -10.55
N MET A 18 3.15 -4.60 -11.47
CA MET A 18 3.74 -4.00 -12.68
C MET A 18 4.80 -2.94 -12.34
N THR A 19 4.58 -2.18 -11.28
CA THR A 19 5.50 -1.13 -10.83
C THR A 19 6.68 -1.67 -10.03
N THR A 20 6.45 -2.69 -9.19
CA THR A 20 7.51 -3.26 -8.33
C THR A 20 8.46 -4.20 -9.08
N TYR A 21 7.98 -4.87 -10.15
CA TYR A 21 8.72 -5.93 -10.83
C TYR A 21 9.02 -5.68 -12.30
N PHE A 22 8.22 -4.86 -13.00
CA PHE A 22 8.33 -4.72 -14.47
C PHE A 22 8.72 -3.31 -14.93
N ASN A 23 8.85 -2.34 -14.02
CA ASN A 23 9.24 -0.98 -14.36
C ASN A 23 10.67 -0.72 -13.88
N ASP A 24 11.64 -0.93 -14.76
CA ASP A 24 13.06 -0.69 -14.48
C ASP A 24 13.40 0.81 -14.32
N GLU A 25 12.51 1.71 -14.78
CA GLU A 25 12.68 3.16 -14.66
C GLU A 25 12.14 3.72 -13.33
N ARG A 26 11.31 2.96 -12.60
CA ARG A 26 10.77 3.37 -11.29
C ARG A 26 11.50 2.66 -10.15
N ILE A 27 12.02 3.47 -9.23
CA ILE A 27 12.80 2.99 -8.09
C ILE A 27 11.86 2.51 -6.96
N HIS A 28 10.63 3.04 -6.87
CA HIS A 28 9.58 2.53 -5.98
C HIS A 28 8.15 2.90 -6.40
N PHE A 29 7.16 2.31 -5.74
CA PHE A 29 5.73 2.53 -5.95
C PHE A 29 5.16 3.74 -5.22
N SER A 30 5.87 4.29 -4.23
CA SER A 30 5.32 5.40 -3.45
C SER A 30 5.14 6.66 -4.28
N PHE A 31 4.06 7.37 -3.96
CA PHE A 31 3.68 8.59 -4.65
C PHE A 31 4.78 9.66 -4.51
N ASP A 32 5.13 10.26 -5.64
CA ASP A 32 5.88 11.52 -5.75
C ASP A 32 7.40 11.50 -5.52
N GLU A 33 8.06 10.43 -5.96
CA GLU A 33 9.53 10.40 -6.05
C GLU A 33 10.15 11.45 -6.98
N ARG A 34 9.37 11.97 -7.94
CA ARG A 34 9.87 12.89 -8.98
C ARG A 34 10.57 14.12 -8.41
N ARG A 35 10.26 14.49 -7.16
CA ARG A 35 10.94 15.57 -6.43
C ARG A 35 12.42 15.29 -6.14
N TYR A 36 12.84 14.02 -6.09
CA TYR A 36 14.19 13.62 -5.71
C TYR A 36 15.04 13.15 -6.90
N PHE A 37 14.43 12.96 -8.09
CA PHE A 37 15.12 12.51 -9.31
C PHE A 37 16.06 13.55 -9.93
N SER A 38 16.02 14.81 -9.49
CA SER A 38 16.92 15.86 -9.99
C SER A 38 18.29 15.91 -9.29
N ASP A 39 18.47 15.19 -8.18
CA ASP A 39 19.73 15.18 -7.41
C ASP A 39 20.26 13.74 -7.27
N GLU A 40 21.39 13.48 -7.92
CA GLU A 40 22.08 12.18 -7.90
C GLU A 40 22.38 11.68 -6.47
N LYS A 41 22.66 12.60 -5.54
CA LYS A 41 22.90 12.26 -4.13
C LYS A 41 21.63 11.83 -3.41
N ALA A 42 20.48 12.38 -3.80
CA ALA A 42 19.18 11.97 -3.27
C ALA A 42 18.80 10.56 -3.76
N ILE A 43 19.02 10.28 -5.04
CA ILE A 43 18.79 8.94 -5.63
C ILE A 43 19.63 7.87 -4.91
N ALA A 44 20.92 8.16 -4.67
CA ALA A 44 21.79 7.23 -3.93
C ALA A 44 21.33 6.99 -2.48
N LYS A 45 20.74 8.00 -1.83
CA LYS A 45 20.19 7.88 -0.47
C LYS A 45 18.89 7.06 -0.45
N ILE A 46 18.05 7.20 -1.47
CA ILE A 46 16.82 6.40 -1.66
C ILE A 46 17.17 4.92 -1.92
N MET A 47 18.12 4.65 -2.80
CA MET A 47 18.56 3.27 -3.07
C MET A 47 19.07 2.55 -1.81
N ARG A 48 19.72 3.28 -0.88
CA ARG A 48 20.16 2.71 0.42
C ARG A 48 19.01 2.32 1.35
N LEU A 49 17.82 2.89 1.18
CA LEU A 49 16.65 2.57 2.01
C LEU A 49 16.03 1.21 1.66
N LYS A 50 16.44 0.59 0.55
CA LYS A 50 15.96 -0.71 0.05
C LYS A 50 14.42 -0.79 0.02
N LEU A 51 13.77 0.29 -0.42
CA LEU A 51 12.31 0.41 -0.46
C LEU A 51 11.66 -0.71 -1.29
N VAL A 52 12.29 -1.08 -2.41
CA VAL A 52 11.86 -2.22 -3.25
C VAL A 52 11.67 -3.51 -2.46
N ASN A 53 12.56 -3.83 -1.51
CA ASN A 53 12.43 -5.05 -0.71
C ASN A 53 11.20 -5.00 0.19
N ILE A 54 10.89 -3.83 0.75
CA ILE A 54 9.70 -3.61 1.59
C ILE A 54 8.46 -3.77 0.74
N GLU A 55 8.43 -3.13 -0.43
CA GLU A 55 7.31 -3.21 -1.37
C GLU A 55 7.03 -4.64 -1.80
N ARG A 56 8.07 -5.42 -2.11
CA ARG A 56 7.92 -6.85 -2.43
C ARG A 56 7.33 -7.66 -1.26
N VAL A 57 7.81 -7.44 -0.03
CA VAL A 57 7.26 -8.12 1.15
C VAL A 57 5.79 -7.78 1.33
N PHE A 58 5.45 -6.49 1.27
CA PHE A 58 4.06 -6.03 1.35
C PHE A 58 3.20 -6.60 0.23
N PHE A 59 3.72 -6.67 -1.01
CA PHE A 59 3.02 -7.27 -2.14
C PHE A 59 2.65 -8.73 -1.87
N PHE A 60 3.58 -9.55 -1.37
CA PHE A 60 3.30 -10.95 -1.06
C PHE A 60 2.26 -11.09 0.06
N ILE A 61 2.37 -10.28 1.12
CA ILE A 61 1.41 -10.29 2.23
C ILE A 61 0.01 -9.89 1.71
N MET A 62 -0.08 -8.78 0.99
CA MET A 62 -1.34 -8.27 0.42
C MET A 62 -1.99 -9.27 -0.54
N THR A 63 -1.18 -9.91 -1.39
CA THR A 63 -1.67 -10.94 -2.32
C THR A 63 -2.19 -12.16 -1.56
N GLY A 64 -1.47 -12.62 -0.54
CA GLY A 64 -1.93 -13.72 0.31
C GLY A 64 -3.25 -13.42 1.02
N VAL A 65 -3.37 -12.22 1.61
CA VAL A 65 -4.60 -11.76 2.26
C VAL A 65 -5.75 -11.63 1.26
N PHE A 66 -5.48 -11.12 0.05
CA PHE A 66 -6.49 -11.03 -1.01
C PHE A 66 -7.03 -12.40 -1.42
N ILE A 67 -6.14 -13.37 -1.67
CA ILE A 67 -6.53 -14.74 -2.05
C ILE A 67 -7.34 -15.39 -0.93
N ALA A 68 -6.88 -15.29 0.32
CA ALA A 68 -7.61 -15.81 1.48
C ALA A 68 -8.98 -15.15 1.62
N GLY A 69 -9.06 -13.82 1.45
CA GLY A 69 -10.32 -13.07 1.48
C GLY A 69 -11.29 -13.50 0.39
N ALA A 70 -10.79 -13.74 -0.82
CA ALA A 70 -11.60 -14.21 -1.94
C ALA A 70 -12.15 -15.61 -1.68
N LEU A 71 -11.30 -16.54 -1.25
CA LEU A 71 -11.73 -17.90 -0.89
C LEU A 71 -12.82 -17.87 0.17
N ILE A 72 -12.60 -17.14 1.26
CA ILE A 72 -13.55 -17.08 2.37
C ILE A 72 -14.88 -16.44 1.94
N PHE A 73 -14.82 -15.37 1.14
CA PHE A 73 -16.01 -14.73 0.57
C PHE A 73 -16.85 -15.73 -0.25
N PHE A 74 -16.22 -16.49 -1.15
CA PHE A 74 -16.93 -17.45 -2.01
C PHE A 74 -17.37 -18.73 -1.28
N THR A 75 -16.75 -19.07 -0.15
CA THR A 75 -17.22 -20.19 0.72
C THR A 75 -18.41 -19.83 1.62
N GLY A 76 -18.89 -18.58 1.57
CA GLY A 76 -20.15 -18.17 2.21
C GLY A 76 -19.99 -17.25 3.43
N ASN A 77 -18.76 -16.99 3.91
CA ASN A 77 -18.53 -16.00 4.96
C ASN A 77 -18.22 -14.62 4.34
N ILE A 78 -19.29 -13.94 3.94
CA ILE A 78 -19.24 -12.66 3.22
C ILE A 78 -18.56 -11.57 4.06
N THR A 79 -18.96 -11.43 5.33
CA THR A 79 -18.46 -10.39 6.23
C THR A 79 -16.95 -10.50 6.43
N LEU A 80 -16.44 -11.71 6.70
CA LEU A 80 -15.01 -11.93 6.90
C LEU A 80 -14.22 -11.76 5.59
N GLY A 81 -14.77 -12.19 4.46
CA GLY A 81 -14.18 -11.96 3.14
C GLY A 81 -14.03 -10.48 2.80
N ILE A 82 -15.04 -9.66 3.10
CA ILE A 82 -14.97 -8.20 2.93
C ILE A 82 -13.94 -7.58 3.88
N TRP A 83 -13.90 -8.01 5.14
CA TRP A 83 -12.90 -7.53 6.09
C TRP A 83 -11.46 -7.82 5.65
N LEU A 84 -11.21 -9.00 5.10
CA LEU A 84 -9.90 -9.33 4.54
C LEU A 84 -9.57 -8.47 3.31
N LEU A 85 -10.55 -8.19 2.46
CA LEU A 85 -10.38 -7.27 1.34
C LEU A 85 -9.99 -5.86 1.80
N ILE A 86 -10.65 -5.36 2.85
CA ILE A 86 -10.33 -4.06 3.47
C ILE A 86 -8.94 -4.11 4.12
N GLY A 87 -8.56 -5.26 4.69
CA GLY A 87 -7.22 -5.52 5.18
C GLY A 87 -6.14 -5.31 4.11
N VAL A 88 -6.40 -5.68 2.85
CA VAL A 88 -5.48 -5.40 1.72
C VAL A 88 -5.30 -3.89 1.53
N ILE A 89 -6.38 -3.11 1.61
CA ILE A 89 -6.32 -1.65 1.50
C ILE A 89 -5.54 -1.05 2.67
N ILE A 90 -5.78 -1.53 3.90
CA ILE A 90 -5.05 -1.09 5.09
C ILE A 90 -3.55 -1.39 4.94
N LEU A 91 -3.18 -2.58 4.47
CA LEU A 91 -1.79 -2.95 4.21
C LEU A 91 -1.13 -2.03 3.18
N GLN A 92 -1.86 -1.63 2.13
CA GLN A 92 -1.37 -0.65 1.16
C GLN A 92 -1.12 0.72 1.80
N LEU A 93 -2.02 1.18 2.68
CA LEU A 93 -1.81 2.44 3.41
C LEU A 93 -0.65 2.35 4.41
N MET A 94 -0.48 1.18 5.06
CA MET A 94 0.67 0.92 5.92
C MET A 94 1.99 0.94 5.15
N LEU A 95 2.02 0.39 3.93
CA LEU A 95 3.19 0.51 3.06
C LEU A 95 3.53 1.98 2.79
N ASN A 96 2.52 2.81 2.47
CA ASN A 96 2.74 4.24 2.26
C ASN A 96 3.32 4.92 3.51
N ILE A 97 2.79 4.62 4.70
CA ILE A 97 3.33 5.09 5.99
C ILE A 97 4.81 4.70 6.15
N VAL A 98 5.15 3.43 5.92
CA VAL A 98 6.52 2.94 6.08
C VAL A 98 7.46 3.63 5.11
N THR A 99 7.03 3.81 3.85
CA THR A 99 7.85 4.48 2.84
C THR A 99 8.05 5.95 3.16
N ASP A 100 6.97 6.69 3.46
CA ASP A 100 7.05 8.12 3.78
C ASP A 100 7.84 8.38 5.06
N PHE A 101 7.69 7.52 6.08
CA PHE A 101 8.49 7.62 7.29
C PHE A 101 9.99 7.36 7.04
N LYS A 102 10.32 6.37 6.19
CA LYS A 102 11.71 6.13 5.76
C LYS A 102 12.27 7.29 4.95
N LEU A 103 11.49 7.89 4.07
CA LEU A 103 11.88 9.08 3.33
C LEU A 103 12.06 10.28 4.27
N TYR A 104 11.21 10.45 5.27
CA TYR A 104 11.39 11.46 6.32
C TYR A 104 12.70 11.24 7.09
N THR A 105 12.99 10.04 7.56
CA THR A 105 14.27 9.80 8.27
C THR A 105 15.51 10.03 7.41
N ALA A 106 15.41 9.80 6.09
CA ALA A 106 16.50 10.08 5.17
C ALA A 106 16.63 11.59 4.85
N PHE A 107 15.55 12.27 4.50
CA PHE A 107 15.60 13.64 3.96
C PHE A 107 15.19 14.73 4.96
N HIS A 108 14.62 14.34 6.11
CA HIS A 108 14.01 15.22 7.11
C HIS A 108 12.97 16.19 6.54
N ASP A 109 12.33 15.80 5.42
CA ASP A 109 11.29 16.59 4.78
C ASP A 109 9.96 16.47 5.55
N LYS A 110 9.50 17.60 6.09
CA LYS A 110 8.24 17.71 6.84
C LYS A 110 7.02 17.28 6.00
N SER A 111 7.09 17.37 4.67
CA SER A 111 6.04 16.91 3.77
C SER A 111 5.78 15.40 3.94
N ASN A 112 6.83 14.59 4.05
CA ASN A 112 6.70 13.13 4.21
C ASN A 112 6.13 12.76 5.59
N LEU A 113 6.47 13.54 6.62
CA LEU A 113 5.88 13.36 7.96
C LEU A 113 4.39 13.70 7.95
N ALA A 114 3.98 14.78 7.27
CA ALA A 114 2.57 15.14 7.13
C ALA A 114 1.78 14.06 6.38
N MET A 115 2.34 13.52 5.28
CA MET A 115 1.70 12.42 4.53
C MET A 115 1.54 11.17 5.38
N THR A 116 2.53 10.84 6.21
CA THR A 116 2.45 9.72 7.17
C THR A 116 1.24 9.85 8.11
N VAL A 117 1.00 11.05 8.64
CA VAL A 117 -0.16 11.33 9.51
C VAL A 117 -1.48 11.20 8.74
N ILE A 118 -1.54 11.68 7.50
CA ILE A 118 -2.72 11.56 6.63
C ILE A 118 -3.05 10.08 6.38
N TRP A 119 -2.06 9.26 6.05
CA TRP A 119 -2.27 7.83 5.85
C TRP A 119 -2.78 7.14 7.13
N ALA A 120 -2.24 7.49 8.29
CA ALA A 120 -2.72 6.95 9.58
C ALA A 120 -4.18 7.36 9.85
N GLY A 121 -4.53 8.62 9.58
CA GLY A 121 -5.91 9.10 9.68
C GLY A 121 -6.87 8.36 8.74
N LEU A 122 -6.44 8.09 7.50
CA LEU A 122 -7.23 7.32 6.53
C LEU A 122 -7.46 5.87 6.99
N ILE A 123 -6.46 5.22 7.61
CA ILE A 123 -6.63 3.88 8.19
C ILE A 123 -7.71 3.90 9.29
N ILE A 124 -7.62 4.87 10.22
CA ILE A 124 -8.60 5.00 11.31
C ILE A 124 -10.00 5.24 10.74
N GLY A 125 -10.14 6.18 9.81
CA GLY A 125 -11.41 6.48 9.16
C GLY A 125 -11.99 5.26 8.44
N LEU A 126 -11.16 4.51 7.72
CA LEU A 126 -11.57 3.29 7.03
C LEU A 126 -12.07 2.23 8.01
N ILE A 127 -11.39 2.02 9.13
CA ILE A 127 -11.80 1.05 10.17
C ILE A 127 -13.14 1.45 10.79
N ILE A 128 -13.32 2.73 11.14
CA ILE A 128 -14.56 3.23 11.75
C ILE A 128 -15.73 3.08 10.79
N LEU A 129 -15.57 3.52 9.54
CA LEU A 129 -16.61 3.41 8.51
C LEU A 129 -16.97 1.93 8.26
N THR A 130 -15.97 1.08 8.11
CA THR A 130 -16.16 -0.35 7.89
C THR A 130 -16.98 -0.99 9.00
N ASN A 131 -16.62 -0.75 10.27
CA ASN A 131 -17.37 -1.27 11.41
C ASN A 131 -18.80 -0.71 11.49
N THR A 132 -19.05 0.49 10.96
CA THR A 132 -20.38 1.11 11.00
C THR A 132 -21.32 0.57 9.93
N TYR A 133 -20.78 0.13 8.78
CA TYR A 133 -21.58 -0.24 7.61
C TYR A 133 -21.57 -1.74 7.27
N ILE A 134 -20.67 -2.54 7.85
CA ILE A 134 -20.51 -3.99 7.55
C ILE A 134 -20.94 -4.89 8.73
N LEU A 135 -20.99 -4.38 9.96
CA LEU A 135 -21.62 -5.03 11.12
C LEU A 135 -23.11 -4.64 11.20
#